data_AF-A0A7S2TF96-F1
#
_entry.id   AF-A0A7S2TF96-F1
#
_cell.length_a   1.000
_cell.length_b   1.000
_cell.length_c   1.000
_cell.angle_alpha   90.00
_cell.angle_beta   90.00
_cell.angle_gamma   90.00
#
_symmetry.space_group_name_H-M   'P 1'
#
loop_
_entity.id
_entity.type
_entity.pdbx_description
1 polymer ?
#
loop_
_entity_poly.entity_id
_entity_poly.type
_entity_poly.pdbx_seq_one_letter_code
_entity_poly.pdbx_strand_id
1 'polypeptide(L)'
;FAFKKDTGDTRETASVYVAKHLLAERAKVSIYDPKVEAEQIAFDFNYYKALTPGKEFKECVKIETDPYEAAKGAHAIAIMTEWDEFKKYDYQKMYESMAKPAFIFDGRLILDHAKLQDIGFTVYAIGKPYGVKYQNMDDLNA
;
A
#
# COMPACT_ATOMS: atom_id res chain seq x y z
N PHE A 1 2.20 -7.42 -0.55
CA PHE A 1 3.36 -7.97 0.19
C PHE A 1 4.18 -8.94 -0.65
N ALA A 2 3.56 -9.85 -1.41
CA ALA A 2 4.29 -10.70 -2.36
C ALA A 2 5.19 -9.89 -3.31
N PHE A 3 6.26 -10.50 -3.82
CA PHE A 3 7.22 -9.78 -4.67
C PHE A 3 6.62 -9.34 -6.03
N LYS A 4 5.61 -10.08 -6.50
CA LYS A 4 4.79 -9.84 -7.69
C LYS A 4 3.37 -10.40 -7.47
N LYS A 5 2.44 -10.08 -8.36
CA LYS A 5 1.09 -10.68 -8.33
C LYS A 5 1.09 -12.19 -8.67
N ASP A 6 -0.02 -12.83 -8.35
CA ASP A 6 -0.35 -14.25 -8.61
C ASP A 6 0.60 -15.26 -7.93
N THR A 7 1.25 -14.87 -6.85
CA THR A 7 2.09 -15.74 -6.02
C THR A 7 2.02 -15.34 -4.54
N GLY A 8 2.23 -16.30 -3.65
CA GLY A 8 2.50 -16.05 -2.22
C GLY A 8 3.99 -15.91 -1.90
N ASP A 9 4.86 -15.93 -2.91
CA ASP A 9 6.31 -15.83 -2.73
C ASP A 9 6.72 -14.40 -2.32
N THR A 10 7.54 -14.33 -1.28
CA THR A 10 7.98 -13.09 -0.63
C THR A 10 9.49 -12.90 -0.68
N ARG A 11 10.22 -13.83 -1.31
CA ARG A 11 11.67 -13.69 -1.48
C ARG A 11 11.99 -12.42 -2.26
N GLU A 12 12.93 -11.64 -1.73
CA GLU A 12 13.32 -10.32 -2.27
C GLU A 12 12.15 -9.33 -2.44
N THR A 13 11.10 -9.43 -1.61
CA THR A 13 10.00 -8.47 -1.67
C THR A 13 10.44 -7.07 -1.30
N ALA A 14 10.17 -6.09 -2.16
CA ALA A 14 10.39 -4.67 -1.85
C ALA A 14 9.53 -4.20 -0.66
N SER A 15 8.41 -4.86 -0.38
CA SER A 15 7.45 -4.45 0.65
C SER A 15 8.08 -4.42 2.04
N VAL A 16 8.89 -5.42 2.39
CA VAL A 16 9.50 -5.50 3.73
C VAL A 16 10.61 -4.46 3.92
N TYR A 17 11.35 -4.14 2.86
CA TYR A 17 12.36 -3.07 2.90
C TYR A 17 11.72 -1.70 3.06
N VAL A 18 10.62 -1.41 2.34
CA VAL A 18 9.86 -0.16 2.53
C VAL A 18 9.27 -0.09 3.94
N ALA A 19 8.64 -1.16 4.42
CA ALA A 19 8.10 -1.21 5.76
C ALA A 19 9.19 -0.99 6.84
N LYS A 20 10.37 -1.57 6.66
CA LYS A 20 11.53 -1.35 7.53
C LYS A 20 11.90 0.14 7.65
N HIS A 21 11.96 0.85 6.52
CA HIS A 21 12.26 2.29 6.54
C HIS A 21 11.16 3.09 7.24
N LEU A 22 9.89 2.76 7.00
CA LEU A 22 8.77 3.42 7.66
C LEU A 22 8.78 3.18 9.19
N LEU A 23 9.05 1.95 9.61
CA LEU A 23 9.16 1.59 11.03
C LEU A 23 10.33 2.30 11.72
N ALA A 24 11.46 2.50 11.03
CA ALA A 24 12.58 3.28 11.56
C ALA A 24 12.19 4.73 11.87
N GLU A 25 11.26 5.29 11.11
CA GLU A 25 10.65 6.61 11.34
C GLU A 25 9.44 6.57 12.30
N ARG A 26 9.28 5.46 13.04
CA ARG A 26 8.21 5.23 14.03
C ARG A 26 6.80 5.21 13.44
N ALA A 27 6.66 4.95 12.14
CA ALA A 27 5.36 4.73 11.54
C ALA A 27 4.70 3.46 12.10
N LYS A 28 3.37 3.39 11.99
CA LYS A 28 2.61 2.16 12.13
C LYS A 28 2.18 1.70 10.74
N VAL A 29 2.36 0.42 10.45
CA VAL A 29 2.09 -0.16 9.14
C VAL A 29 0.98 -1.22 9.26
N SER A 30 -0.08 -1.04 8.49
CA SER A 30 -1.09 -2.06 8.26
C SER A 30 -0.84 -2.70 6.90
N ILE A 31 -0.78 -4.02 6.86
CA ILE A 31 -0.37 -4.79 5.68
C ILE A 31 -1.53 -5.68 5.28
N TYR A 32 -1.91 -5.59 4.01
CA TYR A 32 -2.82 -6.51 3.36
C TYR A 32 -2.11 -7.13 2.15
N ASP A 33 -2.27 -8.45 1.99
CA ASP A 33 -1.93 -9.18 0.78
C ASP A 33 -2.93 -10.33 0.60
N PRO A 34 -3.49 -10.54 -0.60
CA PRO A 34 -4.50 -11.58 -0.83
C PRO A 34 -3.97 -13.02 -0.80
N LYS A 35 -2.65 -13.23 -0.85
CA LYS A 35 -2.04 -14.56 -0.99
C LYS A 35 -0.94 -14.88 0.01
N VAL A 36 -0.37 -13.89 0.69
CA VAL A 36 0.69 -14.11 1.69
C VAL A 36 0.07 -14.24 3.08
N GLU A 37 0.28 -15.40 3.69
CA GLU A 37 -0.17 -15.69 5.05
C GLU A 37 0.53 -14.80 6.10
N ALA A 38 -0.15 -14.53 7.21
CA ALA A 38 0.34 -13.64 8.26
C ALA A 38 1.65 -14.16 8.90
N GLU A 39 1.78 -15.47 9.06
CA GLU A 39 2.98 -16.12 9.58
C GLU A 39 4.19 -15.88 8.68
N GLN A 40 4.00 -15.91 7.35
CA GLN A 40 5.07 -15.65 6.39
C GLN A 40 5.50 -14.18 6.43
N ILE A 41 4.53 -13.25 6.49
CA ILE A 41 4.83 -11.82 6.65
C ILE A 41 5.65 -11.60 7.93
N ALA A 42 5.18 -12.11 9.07
CA ALA A 42 5.89 -11.96 10.35
C ALA A 42 7.30 -12.59 10.33
N PHE A 43 7.45 -13.76 9.69
CA PHE A 43 8.75 -14.39 9.49
C PHE A 43 9.68 -13.49 8.67
N ASP A 44 9.21 -12.91 7.57
CA ASP A 44 10.02 -12.06 6.69
C ASP A 44 10.47 -10.78 7.41
N PHE A 45 9.62 -10.18 8.24
CA PHE A 45 10.01 -9.04 9.07
C PHE A 45 11.23 -9.35 9.95
N ASN A 46 11.29 -10.56 10.52
CA ASN A 46 12.45 -11.02 11.26
C ASN A 46 13.65 -11.31 10.34
N TYR A 47 13.43 -12.07 9.27
CA TYR A 47 14.47 -12.52 8.34
C TYR A 47 15.23 -11.35 7.70
N TYR A 48 14.52 -10.33 7.22
CA TYR A 48 15.09 -9.12 6.62
C TYR A 48 15.51 -8.07 7.66
N LYS A 49 15.48 -8.43 8.95
CA LYS A 49 15.87 -7.55 10.08
C LYS A 49 15.12 -6.22 10.03
N ALA A 50 13.83 -6.27 9.71
CA ALA A 50 12.94 -5.12 9.71
C ALA A 50 12.42 -4.86 11.12
N LEU A 51 11.87 -5.89 11.76
CA LEU A 51 11.44 -5.87 13.16
C LEU A 51 11.21 -7.30 13.64
N THR A 52 11.78 -7.67 14.79
CA THR A 52 11.57 -9.00 15.37
C THR A 52 10.14 -9.12 15.92
N PRO A 53 9.39 -10.19 15.59
CA PRO A 53 8.08 -10.46 16.16
C PRO A 53 8.11 -10.46 17.69
N GLY A 54 7.22 -9.69 18.30
CA GLY A 54 7.22 -9.44 19.74
C GLY A 54 6.20 -8.36 20.11
N LYS A 55 6.40 -7.73 21.28
CA LYS A 55 5.50 -6.67 21.76
C LYS A 55 5.50 -5.46 20.81
N GLU A 56 6.68 -4.94 20.48
CA GLU A 56 6.84 -3.79 19.58
C GLU A 56 6.26 -4.06 18.18
N PHE A 57 6.50 -5.27 17.64
CA PHE A 57 5.90 -5.68 16.37
C PHE A 57 4.37 -5.58 16.40
N LYS A 58 3.71 -6.05 17.46
CA LYS A 58 2.25 -5.98 17.58
C LYS A 58 1.72 -4.55 17.77
N GLU A 59 2.55 -3.63 18.28
CA GLU A 59 2.18 -2.22 18.46
C GLU A 59 2.29 -1.41 17.16
N CYS A 60 3.22 -1.79 16.28
CA CYS A 60 3.56 -1.05 15.07
C CYS A 60 3.16 -1.73 13.76
N VAL A 61 2.97 -3.05 13.74
CA VAL A 61 2.61 -3.82 12.54
C VAL A 61 1.28 -4.52 12.76
N LYS A 62 0.34 -4.27 11.85
CA LYS A 62 -0.91 -5.02 11.75
C LYS A 62 -0.95 -5.74 10.42
N ILE A 63 -1.34 -7.02 10.45
CA ILE A 63 -1.57 -7.82 9.26
C ILE A 63 -3.07 -8.01 9.18
N GLU A 64 -3.67 -7.39 8.18
CA GLU A 64 -5.12 -7.34 8.00
C GLU A 64 -5.53 -8.32 6.91
N THR A 65 -6.74 -8.86 7.01
CA THR A 65 -7.35 -9.72 5.98
C THR A 65 -8.33 -8.98 5.07
N ASP A 66 -8.57 -7.70 5.35
CA ASP A 66 -9.44 -6.80 4.59
C ASP A 66 -8.66 -5.52 4.22
N PRO A 67 -8.55 -5.16 2.93
CA PRO A 67 -7.87 -3.94 2.50
C PRO A 67 -8.53 -2.66 3.03
N TYR A 68 -9.84 -2.66 3.29
CA TYR A 68 -10.55 -1.51 3.83
C TYR A 68 -10.18 -1.27 5.30
N GLU A 69 -10.00 -2.33 6.11
CA GLU A 69 -9.51 -2.19 7.48
C GLU A 69 -8.03 -1.77 7.50
N ALA A 70 -7.22 -2.22 6.54
CA ALA A 70 -5.85 -1.74 6.40
C ALA A 70 -5.77 -0.23 6.08
N ALA A 71 -6.72 0.31 5.32
CA ALA A 71 -6.79 1.73 4.98
C ALA A 71 -7.40 2.60 6.11
N LYS A 72 -8.20 2.02 7.00
CA LYS A 72 -8.97 2.75 8.01
C LYS A 72 -8.07 3.51 8.99
N GLY A 73 -8.28 4.83 9.06
CA GLY A 73 -7.46 5.74 9.86
C GLY A 73 -6.02 5.91 9.37
N ALA A 74 -5.64 5.29 8.24
CA ALA A 74 -4.31 5.46 7.66
C ALA A 74 -4.15 6.88 7.10
N HIS A 75 -2.92 7.39 7.15
CA HIS A 75 -2.56 8.66 6.51
C HIS A 75 -2.18 8.46 5.04
N ALA A 76 -1.61 7.29 4.72
CA ALA A 76 -1.14 6.95 3.40
C ALA A 76 -1.43 5.50 3.07
N ILE A 77 -1.73 5.25 1.79
CA ILE A 77 -1.73 3.91 1.20
C ILE A 77 -0.50 3.81 0.29
N ALA A 78 0.23 2.69 0.34
CA ALA A 78 1.32 2.40 -0.59
C ALA A 78 1.03 1.07 -1.31
N ILE A 79 0.91 1.08 -2.63
CA ILE A 79 0.77 -0.17 -3.40
C ILE A 79 2.17 -0.71 -3.72
N MET A 80 2.46 -1.87 -3.15
CA MET A 80 3.77 -2.51 -3.22
C MET A 80 3.78 -3.75 -4.12
N THR A 81 2.61 -4.23 -4.54
CA THR A 81 2.42 -5.41 -5.40
C THR A 81 1.25 -5.14 -6.36
N GLU A 82 1.39 -5.53 -7.62
CA GLU A 82 0.46 -5.22 -8.72
C GLU A 82 -0.78 -6.12 -8.79
N TRP A 83 -1.40 -6.46 -7.66
CA TRP A 83 -2.60 -7.30 -7.63
C TRP A 83 -3.77 -6.67 -8.42
N ASP A 84 -4.41 -7.44 -9.31
CA ASP A 84 -5.47 -6.90 -10.18
C ASP A 84 -6.74 -6.49 -9.41
N GLU A 85 -6.96 -7.07 -8.23
CA GLU A 85 -8.04 -6.66 -7.32
C GLU A 85 -7.87 -5.24 -6.79
N PHE A 86 -6.64 -4.73 -6.66
CA PHE A 86 -6.39 -3.39 -6.16
C PHE A 86 -6.99 -2.32 -7.09
N LYS A 87 -7.05 -2.60 -8.39
CA LYS A 87 -7.67 -1.72 -9.39
C LYS A 87 -9.18 -1.58 -9.22
N LYS A 88 -9.82 -2.53 -8.53
CA LYS A 88 -11.29 -2.68 -8.47
C LYS A 88 -11.88 -2.21 -7.15
N TYR A 89 -11.06 -1.89 -6.15
CA TYR A 89 -11.56 -1.48 -4.85
C TYR A 89 -12.24 -0.11 -4.87
N ASP A 90 -13.13 0.08 -3.90
CA ASP A 90 -13.80 1.34 -3.68
C ASP A 90 -12.87 2.31 -2.92
N TYR A 91 -12.09 3.07 -3.70
CA TYR A 91 -11.19 4.08 -3.15
C TYR A 91 -11.92 5.28 -2.54
N GLN A 92 -13.19 5.53 -2.89
CA GLN A 92 -13.99 6.57 -2.24
C GLN A 92 -14.28 6.15 -0.80
N LYS A 93 -14.72 4.90 -0.59
CA LYS A 93 -14.91 4.33 0.75
C LYS A 93 -13.62 4.33 1.57
N MET A 94 -12.50 3.92 0.96
CA MET A 94 -11.19 3.97 1.65
C MET A 94 -10.84 5.41 2.04
N TYR A 95 -10.97 6.35 1.11
CA TYR A 95 -10.71 7.76 1.35
C TYR A 95 -11.52 8.27 2.56
N GLU A 96 -12.83 8.06 2.60
CA GLU A 96 -13.68 8.52 3.70
C GLU A 96 -13.23 8.02 5.08
N SER A 97 -12.67 6.80 5.14
CA SER A 97 -12.17 6.21 6.38
C SER A 97 -10.75 6.65 6.79
N MET A 98 -10.00 7.28 5.90
CA MET A 98 -8.60 7.68 6.12
C MET A 98 -8.47 9.04 6.80
N ALA A 99 -7.33 9.25 7.48
CA ALA A 99 -6.94 10.56 7.98
C ALA A 99 -6.72 11.56 6.84
N LYS A 100 -6.89 12.86 7.12
CA LYS A 100 -6.75 13.94 6.13
C LYS A 100 -5.56 14.87 6.45
N PRO A 101 -4.78 15.28 5.43
CA PRO A 101 -4.86 14.89 4.02
C PRO A 101 -4.52 13.39 3.80
N ALA A 102 -5.19 12.75 2.85
CA ALA A 102 -4.98 11.33 2.54
C ALA A 102 -4.07 11.17 1.33
N PHE A 103 -3.04 10.35 1.48
CA PHE A 103 -2.02 10.12 0.46
C PHE A 103 -2.12 8.73 -0.15
N ILE A 104 -1.75 8.61 -1.43
CA ILE A 104 -1.55 7.33 -2.08
C ILE A 104 -0.25 7.32 -2.88
N PHE A 105 0.55 6.30 -2.66
CA PHE A 105 1.83 6.06 -3.32
C PHE A 105 1.71 4.80 -4.18
N ASP A 106 1.59 4.96 -5.50
CA ASP A 106 1.52 3.86 -6.44
C ASP A 106 2.91 3.48 -6.93
N GLY A 107 3.51 2.48 -6.28
CA GLY A 107 4.81 1.93 -6.65
C GLY A 107 4.76 0.98 -7.84
N ARG A 108 3.57 0.67 -8.37
CA ARG A 108 3.37 -0.37 -9.40
C ARG A 108 2.67 0.13 -10.66
N LEU A 109 2.23 1.39 -10.68
CA LEU A 109 1.58 2.05 -11.82
C LEU A 109 0.36 1.30 -12.31
N ILE A 110 -0.49 0.85 -11.38
CA ILE A 110 -1.69 0.07 -11.69
C ILE A 110 -2.99 0.83 -11.44
N LEU A 111 -2.96 1.92 -10.67
CA LEU A 111 -4.16 2.64 -10.29
C LEU A 111 -4.53 3.72 -11.29
N ASP A 112 -5.81 4.08 -11.31
CA ASP A 112 -6.31 5.25 -12.03
C ASP A 112 -6.04 6.52 -11.20
N HIS A 113 -4.92 7.18 -11.51
CA HIS A 113 -4.46 8.35 -10.75
C HIS A 113 -5.36 9.57 -10.91
N ALA A 114 -6.05 9.73 -12.05
CA ALA A 114 -6.97 10.84 -12.28
C ALA A 114 -8.20 10.69 -11.38
N LYS A 115 -8.81 9.51 -11.40
CA LYS A 115 -9.95 9.19 -10.51
C LYS A 115 -9.59 9.33 -9.03
N LEU A 116 -8.38 8.93 -8.62
CA LEU A 116 -7.92 9.12 -7.24
C LEU A 116 -7.78 10.59 -6.85
N GLN A 117 -7.28 11.44 -7.76
CA GLN A 117 -7.21 12.87 -7.53
C GLN A 117 -8.61 13.51 -7.46
N ASP A 118 -9.56 13.06 -8.27
CA ASP A 118 -10.94 13.55 -8.24
C ASP A 118 -11.65 13.20 -6.92
N ILE A 119 -11.35 12.04 -6.33
CA ILE A 119 -11.80 11.67 -4.98
C ILE A 119 -11.19 12.59 -3.90
N GLY A 120 -9.98 13.12 -4.13
CA GLY A 120 -9.28 14.03 -3.24
C GLY A 120 -7.97 13.48 -2.66
N PHE A 121 -7.47 12.34 -3.15
CA PHE A 121 -6.15 11.86 -2.74
C PHE A 121 -5.03 12.77 -3.23
N THR A 122 -3.99 12.92 -2.42
CA THR A 122 -2.69 13.37 -2.91
C THR A 122 -1.93 12.16 -3.46
N VAL A 123 -1.80 12.10 -4.79
CA VAL A 123 -1.26 10.93 -5.50
C VAL A 123 0.22 11.12 -5.84
N TYR A 124 1.03 10.11 -5.53
CA TYR A 124 2.41 9.96 -5.96
C TYR A 124 2.55 8.65 -6.73
N ALA A 125 3.27 8.69 -7.85
CA ALA A 125 3.48 7.51 -8.69
C ALA A 125 4.93 7.50 -9.21
N ILE A 126 5.54 6.32 -9.26
CA ILE A 126 6.92 6.18 -9.74
C ILE A 126 7.03 6.67 -11.19
N GLY A 127 8.04 7.48 -11.48
CA GLY A 127 8.27 8.00 -12.83
C GLY A 127 7.27 9.08 -13.28
N LYS A 128 6.43 9.62 -12.37
CA LYS A 128 5.55 10.76 -12.63
C LYS A 128 6.01 11.98 -11.83
N PRO A 129 5.95 13.21 -12.39
CA PRO A 129 6.30 14.41 -11.65
C PRO A 129 5.29 14.67 -10.52
N TYR A 130 5.75 15.32 -9.44
CA TYR A 130 4.89 15.77 -8.36
C TYR A 130 3.95 16.89 -8.81
N GLY A 131 2.74 16.94 -8.25
CA GLY A 131 1.77 18.02 -8.49
C GLY A 131 1.10 18.00 -9.88
N VAL A 132 1.30 16.93 -10.65
CA VAL A 132 0.68 16.77 -11.96
C VAL A 132 -0.79 16.41 -11.78
N LYS A 133 -1.67 17.15 -12.45
CA LYS A 133 -3.05 16.74 -12.71
C LYS A 133 -3.02 15.59 -13.70
N TYR A 134 -3.41 14.39 -13.27
CA TYR A 134 -3.57 13.26 -14.18
C TYR A 134 -4.85 13.46 -14.99
N GLN A 135 -4.78 13.26 -16.31
CA GLN A 135 -5.94 13.29 -17.19
C GLN A 135 -6.45 11.87 -17.41
N ASN A 136 -7.76 11.69 -17.54
CA ASN A 136 -8.31 10.40 -17.95
C ASN A 136 -7.90 10.10 -19.39
N MET A 137 -7.57 8.84 -19.66
CA MET A 137 -7.19 8.39 -21.00
C MET A 137 -8.37 8.48 -21.98
N ASP A 138 -9.60 8.49 -21.48
CA ASP A 138 -10.83 8.70 -22.26
C ASP A 138 -10.95 10.16 -22.75
N ASP A 139 -10.44 11.14 -22.00
CA ASP A 139 -10.47 12.57 -22.37
C ASP A 139 -9.45 12.90 -23.47
N LEU A 140 -8.42 12.06 -23.66
CA LEU A 140 -7.38 12.25 -24.68
C LEU A 140 -7.79 11.74 -26.07
N ASN A 141 -8.88 10.98 -26.15
CA ASN A 141 -9.41 10.40 -27.39
C ASN A 141 -10.77 10.99 -27.82
N ALA A 142 -11.21 12.07 -27.16
CA ALA A 142 -12.45 12.79 -27.43
C ALA A 142 -12.23 14.07 -28.25
#